data_AF-A0A3D2UPK6-F1
#
_entry.id   AF-A0A3D2UPK6-F1
#
_cell.length_a   1.000
_cell.length_b   1.000
_cell.length_c   1.000
_cell.angle_alpha   90.00
_cell.angle_beta   90.00
_cell.angle_gamma   90.00
#
_symmetry.space_group_name_H-M   'P 1'
#
loop_
_entity.id
_entity.type
_entity.pdbx_description
1 polymer ?
#
loop_
_entity_poly.entity_id
_entity_poly.type
_entity_poly.pdbx_seq_one_letter_code
_entity_poly.pdbx_strand_id
1 'polypeptide(L)'
;MVSNNINLLITPSAKTIKATFVEIEASSEIIKKDIGALLVTLKDVNEIFEVVTNSSNFNSQLRSLNPISWSIPATAKLVIDIATKYLTQRTGFSFTDWTKFFSSVLTKFSNYVDGLDKLPEILKKYDGNAPDGDVAESKNDEAYVLQIKSETQTWKSYVEQIAKLSLALDSIMDAQRETETQINQNSRPFDNVTDDIQKIWGGLTDKADTITSDKASEVQKRLIKWFFSSISGVKGKTKEFTKQARELSPKLSDLENLLELEIAQLQAYASKIKKEEIAILGARVSATIIIPQLKNRIDSCRKEILDFNNYLENLNSERENQNISEQIYEILANEYKDALETTSNLLSKSLAEAELWKREGVVLLENAIQLANKELEIIRARKLSGQIKDMEEVKKKSKSLNDEIRRLEKAREVISSL
;
A
#
# COMPACT_ATOMS: atom_id res chain seq x y z
N MET A 1 26.47 32.18 6.88
CA MET A 1 25.28 32.67 6.16
C MET A 1 24.79 31.54 5.28
N VAL A 2 23.75 30.82 5.68
CA VAL A 2 23.07 29.85 4.82
C VAL A 2 22.28 30.68 3.81
N SER A 3 22.61 30.54 2.52
CA SER A 3 21.97 31.26 1.40
C SER A 3 20.45 31.10 1.46
N ASN A 4 19.67 32.15 1.15
CA ASN A 4 18.21 32.08 1.00
C ASN A 4 17.76 30.97 0.03
N ASN A 5 18.64 30.52 -0.87
CA ASN A 5 18.37 29.45 -1.81
C ASN A 5 18.44 28.03 -1.19
N ILE A 6 19.19 27.83 -0.10
CA ILE A 6 19.23 26.53 0.61
C ILE A 6 17.89 26.25 1.29
N ASN A 7 17.18 27.28 1.74
CA ASN A 7 15.81 27.12 2.24
C ASN A 7 14.88 26.57 1.15
N LEU A 8 15.02 27.00 -0.11
CA LEU A 8 14.23 26.45 -1.23
C LEU A 8 14.46 24.96 -1.48
N LEU A 9 15.62 24.41 -1.05
CA LEU A 9 15.96 22.99 -1.17
C LEU A 9 15.54 22.15 0.05
N ILE A 10 15.45 22.77 1.23
CA ILE A 10 15.10 22.13 2.51
C ILE A 10 13.59 22.18 2.77
N THR A 11 12.89 23.17 2.23
CA THR A 11 11.42 23.17 2.22
C THR A 11 10.99 22.25 1.08
N PRO A 12 10.45 21.05 1.35
CA PRO A 12 9.86 20.28 0.26
C PRO A 12 8.73 21.17 -0.23
N SER A 13 8.89 21.73 -1.43
CA SER A 13 7.91 22.67 -1.96
C SER A 13 6.52 22.07 -1.73
N ALA A 14 5.55 22.83 -1.24
CA ALA A 14 4.20 22.33 -0.98
C ALA A 14 3.64 21.46 -2.13
N LYS A 15 4.15 21.74 -3.34
CA LYS A 15 4.02 20.96 -4.57
C LYS A 15 4.42 19.48 -4.48
N THR A 16 5.53 19.10 -3.83
CA THR A 16 5.95 17.70 -3.70
C THR A 16 5.04 16.92 -2.77
N ILE A 17 4.68 17.49 -1.61
CA ILE A 17 3.69 16.89 -0.71
C ILE A 17 2.35 16.75 -1.41
N LYS A 18 1.93 17.78 -2.15
CA LYS A 18 0.71 17.75 -2.95
C LYS A 18 0.76 16.70 -4.05
N ALA A 19 1.89 16.52 -4.75
CA ALA A 19 2.04 15.52 -5.79
C ALA A 19 1.95 14.09 -5.21
N THR A 20 2.66 13.83 -4.11
CA THR A 20 2.56 12.54 -3.40
C THR A 20 1.14 12.28 -2.88
N PHE A 21 0.43 13.32 -2.44
CA PHE A 21 -0.97 13.20 -2.05
C PHE A 21 -1.88 12.82 -3.24
N VAL A 22 -1.78 13.53 -4.37
CA VAL A 22 -2.56 13.22 -5.58
C VAL A 22 -2.32 11.77 -6.03
N GLU A 23 -1.09 11.28 -5.91
CA GLU A 23 -0.77 9.88 -6.21
C GLU A 23 -1.39 8.87 -5.23
N ILE A 24 -1.57 9.25 -3.96
CA ILE A 24 -2.27 8.43 -2.95
C ILE A 24 -3.78 8.48 -3.20
N GLU A 25 -4.33 9.65 -3.49
CA GLU A 25 -5.74 9.88 -3.82
C GLU A 25 -6.15 9.10 -5.07
N ALA A 26 -5.35 9.14 -6.14
CA ALA A 26 -5.61 8.38 -7.36
C ALA A 26 -5.59 6.87 -7.12
N SER A 27 -4.73 6.39 -6.22
CA SER A 27 -4.72 4.98 -5.79
C SER A 27 -5.87 4.64 -4.83
N SER A 28 -6.50 5.64 -4.20
CA SER A 28 -7.47 5.43 -3.14
C SER A 28 -8.78 4.81 -3.63
N GLU A 29 -9.29 5.22 -4.79
CA GLU A 29 -10.54 4.70 -5.34
C GLU A 29 -10.43 3.21 -5.71
N ILE A 30 -9.26 2.82 -6.25
CA ILE A 30 -9.01 1.42 -6.61
C ILE A 30 -8.91 0.55 -5.34
N ILE A 31 -8.24 1.07 -4.30
CA ILE A 31 -8.12 0.41 -3.00
C ILE A 31 -9.47 0.28 -2.30
N LYS A 32 -10.30 1.33 -2.30
CA LYS A 32 -11.67 1.27 -1.75
C LYS A 32 -12.50 0.20 -2.45
N LYS A 33 -12.43 0.15 -3.78
CA LYS A 33 -13.11 -0.87 -4.58
C LYS A 33 -12.66 -2.28 -4.22
N ASP A 34 -11.35 -2.50 -4.08
CA ASP A 34 -10.80 -3.82 -3.76
C ASP A 34 -11.13 -4.27 -2.33
N ILE A 35 -11.05 -3.36 -1.35
CA ILE A 35 -11.50 -3.61 0.03
C ILE A 35 -13.00 -3.92 0.05
N GLY A 36 -13.81 -3.16 -0.69
CA GLY A 36 -15.25 -3.39 -0.78
C GLY A 36 -15.59 -4.76 -1.38
N ALA A 37 -14.93 -5.12 -2.48
CA ALA A 37 -15.10 -6.43 -3.11
C ALA A 37 -14.68 -7.57 -2.17
N LEU A 38 -13.55 -7.42 -1.49
CA LEU A 38 -13.05 -8.40 -0.53
C LEU A 38 -13.98 -8.54 0.67
N LEU A 39 -14.54 -7.43 1.17
CA LEU A 39 -15.52 -7.43 2.25
C LEU A 39 -16.79 -8.21 1.86
N VAL A 40 -17.30 -8.00 0.64
CA VAL A 40 -18.46 -8.75 0.12
C VAL A 40 -18.14 -10.24 0.11
N THR A 41 -17.01 -10.65 -0.49
CA THR A 41 -16.65 -12.07 -0.57
C THR A 41 -16.41 -12.69 0.82
N LEU A 42 -15.84 -11.94 1.77
CA LEU A 42 -15.69 -12.43 3.15
C LEU A 42 -17.02 -12.56 3.89
N LYS A 43 -17.99 -11.67 3.65
CA LYS A 43 -19.34 -11.78 4.19
C LYS A 43 -20.04 -13.02 3.63
N ASP A 44 -19.97 -13.24 2.32
CA ASP A 44 -20.53 -14.43 1.68
C ASP A 44 -19.96 -15.70 2.34
N VAL A 45 -18.62 -15.77 2.51
CA VAL A 45 -17.97 -16.87 3.21
C VAL A 45 -18.46 -17.01 4.66
N ASN A 46 -18.63 -15.92 5.40
CA ASN A 46 -19.09 -15.97 6.79
C ASN A 46 -20.57 -16.40 6.92
N GLU A 47 -21.44 -15.96 6.03
CA GLU A 47 -22.84 -16.42 5.97
C GLU A 47 -22.93 -17.92 5.72
N ILE A 48 -22.08 -18.44 4.85
CA ILE A 48 -21.95 -19.87 4.58
C ILE A 48 -21.55 -20.62 5.85
N PHE A 49 -20.57 -20.10 6.59
CA PHE A 49 -20.13 -20.70 7.84
C PHE A 49 -21.27 -20.74 8.84
N GLU A 50 -22.01 -19.64 9.00
CA GLU A 50 -23.15 -19.55 9.90
C GLU A 50 -24.28 -20.54 9.54
N VAL A 51 -24.64 -20.67 8.27
CA VAL A 51 -25.65 -21.64 7.80
C VAL A 51 -25.23 -23.07 8.12
N VAL A 52 -23.95 -23.39 7.95
CA VAL A 52 -23.41 -24.73 8.21
C VAL A 52 -23.30 -25.01 9.71
N THR A 53 -22.92 -24.03 10.54
CA THR A 53 -22.68 -24.25 11.97
C THR A 53 -23.91 -24.09 12.86
N ASN A 54 -24.88 -23.25 12.49
CA ASN A 54 -26.04 -22.90 13.33
C ASN A 54 -27.30 -23.75 13.08
N SER A 55 -27.27 -24.70 12.15
CA SER A 55 -28.41 -25.62 11.99
C SER A 55 -28.49 -26.54 13.23
N SER A 56 -29.54 -26.37 14.04
CA SER A 56 -29.70 -27.03 15.35
C SER A 56 -29.81 -28.57 15.27
N ASN A 57 -30.16 -29.13 14.10
CA ASN A 57 -30.14 -30.57 13.81
C ASN A 57 -28.75 -31.12 13.45
N PHE A 58 -27.74 -30.27 13.27
CA PHE A 58 -26.42 -30.63 12.75
C PHE A 58 -25.54 -31.29 13.82
N ASN A 59 -25.57 -30.75 15.06
CA ASN A 59 -24.83 -31.33 16.20
C ASN A 59 -25.49 -32.61 16.74
N SER A 60 -26.81 -32.79 16.57
CA SER A 60 -27.52 -34.01 16.99
C SER A 60 -27.34 -35.15 15.97
N GLN A 61 -27.33 -34.87 14.66
CA GLN A 61 -27.02 -35.85 13.61
C GLN A 61 -25.55 -36.29 13.60
N LEU A 62 -24.60 -35.41 13.96
CA LEU A 62 -23.19 -35.77 14.15
C LEU A 62 -22.96 -36.82 15.26
N ARG A 63 -23.83 -36.85 16.29
CA ARG A 63 -23.71 -37.78 17.42
C ARG A 63 -24.38 -39.13 17.17
N SER A 64 -25.29 -39.24 16.20
CA SER A 64 -26.04 -40.47 15.91
C SER A 64 -25.47 -41.29 14.74
N LEU A 65 -24.38 -40.83 14.11
CA LEU A 65 -23.77 -41.49 12.95
C LEU A 65 -22.52 -42.27 13.35
N ASN A 66 -22.41 -43.47 12.78
CA ASN A 66 -21.31 -44.43 12.98
C ASN A 66 -19.94 -43.75 12.67
N PRO A 67 -18.87 -43.95 13.47
CA PRO A 67 -17.63 -43.16 13.40
C PRO A 67 -16.74 -43.38 12.15
N ILE A 68 -17.26 -44.04 11.10
CA ILE A 68 -16.48 -44.53 9.95
C ILE A 68 -16.87 -43.82 8.63
N SER A 69 -17.90 -42.96 8.61
CA SER A 69 -18.30 -42.22 7.40
C SER A 69 -18.62 -40.74 7.68
N TRP A 70 -18.11 -39.84 6.84
CA TRP A 70 -18.37 -38.40 6.99
C TRP A 70 -19.63 -37.98 6.24
N SER A 71 -20.56 -37.34 6.95
CA SER A 71 -21.75 -36.73 6.36
C SER A 71 -21.42 -35.46 5.56
N ILE A 72 -22.30 -35.02 4.65
CA ILE A 72 -22.18 -33.70 3.98
C ILE A 72 -21.97 -32.58 5.04
N PRO A 73 -22.76 -32.56 6.13
CA PRO A 73 -22.50 -31.75 7.33
C PRO A 73 -21.08 -31.84 7.92
N ALA A 74 -20.62 -33.06 8.22
CA ALA A 74 -19.29 -33.28 8.82
C ALA A 74 -18.16 -32.84 7.88
N THR A 75 -18.35 -33.04 6.59
CA THR A 75 -17.41 -32.64 5.53
C THR A 75 -17.30 -31.11 5.45
N ALA A 76 -18.44 -30.42 5.43
CA ALA A 76 -18.47 -28.95 5.42
C ALA A 76 -17.82 -28.36 6.68
N LYS A 77 -18.14 -28.92 7.86
CA LYS A 77 -17.55 -28.48 9.14
C LYS A 77 -16.05 -28.68 9.18
N LEU A 78 -15.54 -29.83 8.74
CA LEU A 78 -14.09 -30.06 8.72
C LEU A 78 -13.37 -29.06 7.81
N VAL A 79 -13.90 -28.84 6.61
CA VAL A 79 -13.34 -27.90 5.64
C VAL A 79 -13.29 -26.49 6.23
N ILE A 80 -14.35 -26.07 6.94
CA ILE A 80 -14.43 -24.82 7.70
C ILE A 80 -13.41 -24.78 8.85
N ASP A 81 -13.31 -25.83 9.65
CA ASP A 81 -12.42 -25.91 10.82
C ASP A 81 -10.94 -25.87 10.37
N ILE A 82 -10.59 -26.56 9.28
CA ILE A 82 -9.26 -26.53 8.68
C ILE A 82 -8.95 -25.10 8.19
N ALA A 83 -9.84 -24.50 7.39
CA ALA A 83 -9.62 -23.15 6.87
C ALA A 83 -9.47 -22.12 8.00
N THR A 84 -10.33 -22.19 9.03
CA THR A 84 -10.30 -21.30 10.20
C THR A 84 -9.02 -21.50 11.00
N LYS A 85 -8.60 -22.74 11.23
CA LYS A 85 -7.37 -23.07 11.94
C LYS A 85 -6.14 -22.52 11.21
N TYR A 86 -6.05 -22.76 9.90
CA TYR A 86 -4.93 -22.25 9.09
C TYR A 86 -4.91 -20.72 9.04
N LEU A 87 -6.06 -20.08 8.87
CA LEU A 87 -6.17 -18.62 8.92
C LEU A 87 -5.70 -18.07 10.27
N THR A 88 -6.26 -18.59 11.37
CA THR A 88 -5.96 -18.14 12.73
C THR A 88 -4.49 -18.38 13.09
N GLN A 89 -3.92 -19.53 12.73
CA GLN A 89 -2.50 -19.83 13.00
C GLN A 89 -1.55 -18.90 12.23
N ARG A 90 -1.92 -18.47 11.02
CA ARG A 90 -1.07 -17.64 10.16
C ARG A 90 -1.24 -16.15 10.40
N THR A 91 -2.44 -15.69 10.72
CA THR A 91 -2.73 -14.27 10.88
C THR A 91 -3.06 -13.84 12.30
N GLY A 92 -3.42 -14.78 13.19
CA GLY A 92 -3.95 -14.49 14.52
C GLY A 92 -5.42 -14.03 14.53
N PHE A 93 -6.11 -14.11 13.39
CA PHE A 93 -7.47 -13.59 13.21
C PHE A 93 -8.39 -14.65 12.58
N SER A 94 -9.65 -14.71 13.01
CA SER A 94 -10.69 -15.51 12.37
C SER A 94 -11.25 -14.83 11.12
N PHE A 95 -12.03 -15.55 10.30
CA PHE A 95 -12.75 -14.95 9.17
C PHE A 95 -13.67 -13.80 9.62
N THR A 96 -14.38 -13.98 10.74
CA THR A 96 -15.25 -12.95 11.31
C THR A 96 -14.48 -11.70 11.73
N ASP A 97 -13.28 -11.86 12.31
CA ASP A 97 -12.43 -10.72 12.68
C ASP A 97 -11.92 -9.97 11.45
N TRP A 98 -11.57 -10.69 10.38
CA TRP A 98 -11.21 -10.09 9.10
C TRP A 98 -12.37 -9.31 8.48
N THR A 99 -13.59 -9.86 8.48
CA THR A 99 -14.79 -9.14 8.00
C THR A 99 -15.03 -7.84 8.76
N LYS A 100 -14.88 -7.85 10.09
CA LYS A 100 -14.97 -6.65 10.94
C LYS A 100 -13.84 -5.66 10.63
N PHE A 101 -12.61 -6.16 10.44
CA PHE A 101 -11.46 -5.36 10.10
C PHE A 101 -11.68 -4.61 8.77
N PHE A 102 -12.02 -5.29 7.68
CA PHE A 102 -12.23 -4.62 6.37
C PHE A 102 -13.40 -3.65 6.38
N SER A 103 -14.47 -3.95 7.14
CA SER A 103 -15.59 -3.01 7.33
C SER A 103 -15.11 -1.71 8.00
N SER A 104 -14.22 -1.79 8.98
CA SER A 104 -13.67 -0.62 9.67
C SER A 104 -12.63 0.12 8.83
N VAL A 105 -11.76 -0.62 8.13
CA VAL A 105 -10.66 -0.08 7.32
C VAL A 105 -11.21 0.77 6.19
N LEU A 106 -12.27 0.36 5.51
CA LEU A 106 -12.87 1.15 4.43
C LEU A 106 -13.27 2.56 4.89
N THR A 107 -14.02 2.66 5.99
CA THR A 107 -14.44 3.95 6.56
C THR A 107 -13.25 4.78 7.03
N LYS A 108 -12.28 4.15 7.70
CA LYS A 108 -11.06 4.83 8.16
C LYS A 108 -10.24 5.37 7.00
N PHE A 109 -10.27 4.71 5.84
CA PHE A 109 -9.46 5.12 4.69
C PHE A 109 -10.03 6.36 4.05
N SER A 110 -11.35 6.37 3.85
CA SER A 110 -12.06 7.53 3.33
C SER A 110 -11.81 8.74 4.23
N ASN A 111 -11.99 8.59 5.55
CA ASN A 111 -11.75 9.67 6.50
C ASN A 111 -10.30 10.19 6.46
N TYR A 112 -9.33 9.30 6.30
CA TYR A 112 -7.92 9.67 6.18
C TYR A 112 -7.64 10.45 4.89
N VAL A 113 -8.17 9.99 3.76
CA VAL A 113 -8.02 10.69 2.47
C VAL A 113 -8.69 12.06 2.51
N ASP A 114 -9.91 12.15 3.04
CA ASP A 114 -10.62 13.43 3.23
C ASP A 114 -9.85 14.36 4.20
N GLY A 115 -9.21 13.77 5.21
CA GLY A 115 -8.32 14.46 6.14
C GLY A 115 -7.06 15.04 5.49
N LEU A 116 -6.67 14.61 4.30
CA LEU A 116 -5.49 15.18 3.63
C LEU A 116 -5.80 16.49 2.89
N ASP A 117 -7.07 16.82 2.65
CA ASP A 117 -7.48 17.98 1.85
C ASP A 117 -7.07 19.34 2.43
N LYS A 118 -6.90 19.44 3.75
CA LYS A 118 -6.43 20.69 4.41
C LYS A 118 -4.92 20.86 4.36
N LEU A 119 -4.18 19.79 4.07
CA LEU A 119 -2.72 19.81 4.07
C LEU A 119 -2.16 20.84 3.07
N PRO A 120 -2.64 20.93 1.80
CA PRO A 120 -2.17 21.95 0.86
C PRO A 120 -2.38 23.40 1.33
N GLU A 121 -3.42 23.67 2.11
CA GLU A 121 -3.67 25.01 2.65
C GLU A 121 -2.67 25.35 3.76
N ILE A 122 -2.44 24.41 4.69
CA ILE A 122 -1.44 24.55 5.76
C ILE A 122 -0.06 24.79 5.15
N LEU A 123 0.35 23.97 4.17
CA LEU A 123 1.67 24.09 3.53
C LEU A 123 1.86 25.44 2.83
N LYS A 124 0.82 26.00 2.21
CA LYS A 124 0.89 27.33 1.58
C LYS A 124 1.10 28.46 2.58
N LYS A 125 0.58 28.34 3.81
CA LYS A 125 0.74 29.38 4.84
C LYS A 125 2.20 29.57 5.26
N TYR A 126 2.98 28.50 5.23
CA TYR A 126 4.36 28.47 5.72
C TYR A 126 5.42 28.46 4.60
N ASP A 127 4.99 28.55 3.34
CA ASP A 127 5.86 28.59 2.17
C ASP A 127 6.58 29.96 2.07
N GLY A 128 7.88 29.95 2.35
CA GLY A 128 8.85 30.97 1.91
C GLY A 128 8.83 32.35 2.60
N ASN A 129 7.75 32.79 3.25
CA ASN A 129 7.68 34.05 4.01
C ASN A 129 6.37 34.12 4.83
N ALA A 130 6.23 33.29 5.86
CA ALA A 130 5.13 33.48 6.79
C ALA A 130 5.30 34.85 7.49
N PRO A 131 4.29 35.75 7.46
CA PRO A 131 4.29 36.95 8.31
C PRO A 131 4.36 36.51 9.77
N ASP A 132 4.80 37.37 10.70
CA ASP A 132 4.82 37.12 12.16
C ASP A 132 3.57 36.33 12.60
N GLY A 133 3.71 35.00 12.63
CA GLY A 133 2.57 34.10 12.60
C GLY A 133 2.03 33.93 14.01
N ASP A 134 0.70 33.86 14.14
CA ASP A 134 0.08 33.53 15.42
C ASP A 134 0.59 32.14 15.88
N VAL A 135 1.36 32.15 16.97
CA VAL A 135 1.93 30.95 17.59
C VAL A 135 0.82 29.97 18.00
N ALA A 136 -0.40 30.43 18.25
CA ALA A 136 -1.56 29.57 18.52
C ALA A 136 -2.04 28.85 17.26
N GLU A 137 -2.07 29.52 16.11
CA GLU A 137 -2.44 28.92 14.83
C GLU A 137 -1.42 27.87 14.39
N SER A 138 -0.12 28.18 14.54
CA SER A 138 0.97 27.22 14.25
C SER A 138 0.91 25.94 15.10
N LYS A 139 0.45 26.03 16.35
CA LYS A 139 0.25 24.85 17.20
C LYS A 139 -0.92 23.98 16.74
N ASN A 140 -2.00 24.59 16.26
CA ASN A 140 -3.15 23.86 15.72
C ASN A 140 -2.78 23.15 14.40
N ASP A 141 -2.05 23.85 13.53
CA ASP A 141 -1.54 23.30 12.28
C ASP A 141 -0.52 22.18 12.55
N GLU A 142 0.39 22.33 13.54
CA GLU A 142 1.29 21.25 13.99
C GLU A 142 0.52 20.01 14.49
N ALA A 143 -0.51 20.21 15.32
CA ALA A 143 -1.34 19.12 15.84
C ALA A 143 -2.07 18.37 14.71
N TYR A 144 -2.54 19.10 13.70
CA TYR A 144 -3.15 18.53 12.52
C TYR A 144 -2.17 17.66 11.72
N VAL A 145 -0.99 18.20 11.40
CA VAL A 145 0.04 17.46 10.64
C VAL A 145 0.54 16.24 11.42
N LEU A 146 0.65 16.33 12.76
CA LEU A 146 0.95 15.18 13.63
C LEU A 146 -0.14 14.11 13.58
N GLN A 147 -1.41 14.49 13.58
CA GLN A 147 -2.52 13.55 13.43
C GLN A 147 -2.43 12.81 12.08
N ILE A 148 -2.24 13.55 10.98
CA ILE A 148 -2.10 12.96 9.64
C ILE A 148 -0.90 12.03 9.56
N LYS A 149 0.25 12.39 10.16
CA LYS A 149 1.42 11.49 10.23
C LYS A 149 1.07 10.18 10.96
N SER A 150 0.37 10.26 12.09
CA SER A 150 -0.06 9.09 12.85
C SER A 150 -1.05 8.21 12.06
N GLU A 151 -1.99 8.82 11.34
CA GLU A 151 -2.92 8.09 10.47
C GLU A 151 -2.19 7.43 9.29
N THR A 152 -1.21 8.12 8.68
CA THR A 152 -0.34 7.58 7.63
C THR A 152 0.40 6.31 8.10
N GLN A 153 0.95 6.34 9.32
CA GLN A 153 1.60 5.17 9.95
C GLN A 153 0.63 4.02 10.20
N THR A 154 -0.59 4.36 10.62
CA THR A 154 -1.67 3.38 10.83
C THR A 154 -2.02 2.71 9.50
N TRP A 155 -2.07 3.46 8.41
CA TRP A 155 -2.33 2.93 7.06
C TRP A 155 -1.26 1.99 6.56
N LYS A 156 0.02 2.29 6.79
CA LYS A 156 1.12 1.36 6.50
C LYS A 156 0.93 0.03 7.23
N SER A 157 0.54 0.09 8.51
CA SER A 157 0.26 -1.10 9.31
C SER A 157 -0.93 -1.89 8.77
N TYR A 158 -1.98 -1.24 8.26
CA TYR A 158 -3.12 -1.90 7.64
C TYR A 158 -2.74 -2.59 6.32
N VAL A 159 -1.96 -1.92 5.47
CA VAL A 159 -1.40 -2.51 4.24
C VAL A 159 -0.59 -3.77 4.55
N GLU A 160 0.27 -3.73 5.56
CA GLU A 160 1.05 -4.90 5.99
C GLU A 160 0.17 -6.03 6.53
N GLN A 161 -0.88 -5.72 7.30
CA GLN A 161 -1.80 -6.72 7.82
C GLN A 161 -2.55 -7.42 6.67
N ILE A 162 -3.02 -6.69 5.68
CA ILE A 162 -3.76 -7.28 4.55
C ILE A 162 -2.83 -8.14 3.68
N ALA A 163 -1.55 -7.78 3.54
CA ALA A 163 -0.57 -8.64 2.88
C ALA A 163 -0.41 -10.01 3.59
N LYS A 164 -0.55 -10.05 4.93
CA LYS A 164 -0.54 -11.33 5.70
C LYS A 164 -1.77 -12.18 5.41
N LEU A 165 -2.93 -11.57 5.16
CA LEU A 165 -4.12 -12.31 4.74
C LEU A 165 -3.88 -13.03 3.41
N SER A 166 -3.21 -12.39 2.44
CA SER A 166 -2.89 -13.03 1.15
C SER A 166 -2.08 -14.31 1.35
N LEU A 167 -1.05 -14.26 2.19
CA LEU A 167 -0.17 -15.39 2.48
C LEU A 167 -0.91 -16.52 3.23
N ALA A 168 -1.85 -16.16 4.10
CA ALA A 168 -2.68 -17.14 4.80
C ALA A 168 -3.66 -17.85 3.86
N LEU A 169 -4.29 -17.12 2.94
CA LEU A 169 -5.17 -17.69 1.91
C LEU A 169 -4.40 -18.58 0.92
N ASP A 170 -3.15 -18.26 0.62
CA ASP A 170 -2.26 -19.16 -0.14
C ASP A 170 -2.07 -20.49 0.60
N SER A 171 -1.81 -20.44 1.92
CA SER A 171 -1.65 -21.65 2.75
C SER A 171 -2.92 -22.50 2.83
N ILE A 172 -4.11 -21.87 2.90
CA ILE A 172 -5.40 -22.59 2.93
C ILE A 172 -5.65 -23.29 1.59
N MET A 173 -5.32 -22.65 0.47
CA MET A 173 -5.45 -23.26 -0.85
C MET A 173 -4.42 -24.39 -1.07
N ASP A 174 -3.22 -24.30 -0.50
CA ASP A 174 -2.25 -25.40 -0.56
C ASP A 174 -2.73 -26.61 0.25
N ALA A 175 -3.43 -26.38 1.37
CA ALA A 175 -4.07 -27.42 2.18
C ALA A 175 -5.33 -28.05 1.53
N GLN A 176 -5.81 -27.51 0.41
CA GLN A 176 -6.98 -28.05 -0.31
C GLN A 176 -6.76 -29.50 -0.72
N ARG A 177 -5.60 -29.84 -1.29
CA ARG A 177 -5.32 -31.20 -1.78
C ARG A 177 -5.28 -32.23 -0.65
N GLU A 178 -4.74 -31.84 0.51
CA GLU A 178 -4.73 -32.70 1.70
C GLU A 178 -6.15 -32.93 2.22
N THR A 179 -6.96 -31.87 2.24
CA THR A 179 -8.37 -31.91 2.65
C THR A 179 -9.21 -32.78 1.70
N GLU A 180 -9.04 -32.63 0.38
CA GLU A 180 -9.68 -33.48 -0.63
C GLU A 180 -9.29 -34.96 -0.48
N THR A 181 -8.02 -35.23 -0.17
CA THR A 181 -7.52 -36.60 0.05
C THR A 181 -8.16 -37.24 1.29
N GLN A 182 -8.22 -36.51 2.41
CA GLN A 182 -8.85 -36.99 3.65
C GLN A 182 -10.35 -37.26 3.47
N ILE A 183 -11.04 -36.43 2.68
CA ILE A 183 -12.47 -36.62 2.43
C ILE A 183 -12.71 -37.80 1.49
N ASN A 184 -11.94 -37.93 0.40
CA ASN A 184 -12.07 -39.05 -0.54
C ASN A 184 -11.78 -40.42 0.10
N GLN A 185 -10.91 -40.49 1.11
CA GLN A 185 -10.60 -41.72 1.84
C GLN A 185 -11.71 -42.13 2.83
N ASN A 186 -12.51 -41.17 3.31
CA ASN A 186 -13.49 -41.37 4.38
C ASN A 186 -14.96 -41.21 3.92
N SER A 187 -15.20 -41.01 2.62
CA SER A 187 -16.53 -40.86 2.04
C SER A 187 -17.09 -42.20 1.52
N ARG A 188 -18.34 -42.52 1.87
CA ARG A 188 -19.13 -43.66 1.37
C ARG A 188 -20.52 -43.19 0.91
N PRO A 189 -21.21 -43.95 0.03
CA PRO A 189 -22.59 -43.65 -0.36
C PRO A 189 -23.50 -43.56 0.87
N PHE A 190 -24.45 -42.64 0.84
CA PHE A 190 -25.40 -42.47 1.94
C PHE A 190 -26.58 -43.41 1.76
N ASP A 191 -27.18 -43.84 2.87
CA ASP A 191 -28.42 -44.63 2.81
C ASP A 191 -29.67 -43.73 2.76
N ASN A 192 -29.61 -42.45 3.19
CA ASN A 192 -30.75 -41.51 3.13
C ASN A 192 -30.32 -40.02 3.05
N VAL A 193 -30.99 -39.25 2.20
CA VAL A 193 -30.88 -37.78 2.10
C VAL A 193 -32.05 -37.16 2.89
N THR A 194 -31.77 -36.33 3.88
CA THR A 194 -32.79 -35.69 4.72
C THR A 194 -33.22 -34.33 4.17
N ASP A 195 -34.43 -33.87 4.53
CA ASP A 195 -34.94 -32.53 4.15
C ASP A 195 -33.99 -31.39 4.55
N ASP A 196 -33.24 -31.57 5.64
CA ASP A 196 -32.21 -30.61 6.09
C ASP A 196 -31.03 -30.53 5.13
N ILE A 197 -30.58 -31.66 4.57
CA ILE A 197 -29.55 -31.71 3.51
C ILE A 197 -30.07 -31.03 2.25
N GLN A 198 -31.35 -31.23 1.94
CA GLN A 198 -32.04 -30.57 0.83
C GLN A 198 -32.10 -29.05 1.02
N LYS A 199 -32.35 -28.59 2.25
CA LYS A 199 -32.47 -27.17 2.59
C LYS A 199 -31.12 -26.46 2.58
N ILE A 200 -30.08 -27.12 3.12
CA ILE A 200 -28.69 -26.64 3.02
C ILE A 200 -28.31 -26.56 1.54
N TRP A 201 -28.62 -27.57 0.73
CA TRP A 201 -28.36 -27.56 -0.71
C TRP A 201 -29.11 -26.48 -1.49
N GLY A 202 -30.40 -26.27 -1.18
CA GLY A 202 -31.22 -25.22 -1.76
C GLY A 202 -30.79 -23.81 -1.35
N GLY A 203 -30.09 -23.66 -0.23
CA GLY A 203 -29.42 -22.41 0.15
C GLY A 203 -28.03 -22.22 -0.47
N LEU A 204 -27.38 -23.31 -0.93
CA LEU A 204 -26.03 -23.31 -1.51
C LEU A 204 -26.02 -23.24 -3.04
N THR A 205 -27.16 -23.42 -3.70
CA THR A 205 -27.28 -23.44 -5.17
C THR A 205 -28.54 -22.71 -5.63
N ASP A 206 -28.47 -21.98 -6.75
CA ASP A 206 -29.61 -21.28 -7.35
C ASP A 206 -30.66 -22.23 -7.99
N LYS A 207 -30.53 -23.55 -7.82
CA LYS A 207 -31.34 -24.55 -8.52
C LYS A 207 -31.99 -25.56 -7.59
N ALA A 208 -33.28 -25.80 -7.84
CA ALA A 208 -34.16 -26.76 -7.18
C ALA A 208 -33.84 -28.25 -7.51
N ASP A 209 -32.57 -28.65 -7.42
CA ASP A 209 -32.16 -30.04 -7.66
C ASP A 209 -32.35 -30.90 -6.41
N THR A 210 -33.19 -31.93 -6.51
CA THR A 210 -33.43 -32.94 -5.46
C THR A 210 -32.21 -33.88 -5.35
N ILE A 211 -31.52 -33.92 -4.21
CA ILE A 211 -30.37 -34.81 -3.99
C ILE A 211 -30.88 -36.25 -3.76
N THR A 212 -30.28 -37.23 -4.47
CA THR A 212 -30.46 -38.67 -4.22
C THR A 212 -29.19 -39.28 -3.60
N SER A 213 -29.30 -40.44 -2.95
CA SER A 213 -28.19 -41.03 -2.19
C SER A 213 -26.97 -41.41 -3.06
N ASP A 214 -27.20 -41.84 -4.30
CA ASP A 214 -26.15 -42.10 -5.31
C ASP A 214 -25.39 -40.84 -5.75
N LYS A 215 -26.00 -39.65 -5.58
CA LYS A 215 -25.40 -38.35 -5.93
C LYS A 215 -24.68 -37.71 -4.75
N ALA A 216 -24.69 -38.30 -3.56
CA ALA A 216 -24.21 -37.63 -2.37
C ALA A 216 -22.67 -37.47 -2.33
N SER A 217 -21.89 -38.39 -2.92
CA SER A 217 -20.45 -38.21 -3.10
C SER A 217 -20.13 -37.08 -4.10
N GLU A 218 -20.95 -36.96 -5.15
CA GLU A 218 -20.91 -35.85 -6.11
C GLU A 218 -21.28 -34.52 -5.43
N VAL A 219 -22.24 -34.53 -4.51
CA VAL A 219 -22.60 -33.37 -3.69
C VAL A 219 -21.47 -32.96 -2.75
N GLN A 220 -20.80 -33.90 -2.08
CA GLN A 220 -19.63 -33.59 -1.25
C GLN A 220 -18.51 -32.96 -2.08
N LYS A 221 -18.20 -33.53 -3.25
CA LYS A 221 -17.21 -32.96 -4.18
C LYS A 221 -17.60 -31.57 -4.67
N ARG A 222 -18.88 -31.34 -5.00
CA ARG A 222 -19.39 -30.02 -5.40
C ARG A 222 -19.30 -29.01 -4.27
N LEU A 223 -19.62 -29.41 -3.04
CA LEU A 223 -19.55 -28.55 -1.86
C LEU A 223 -18.10 -28.14 -1.56
N ILE A 224 -17.16 -29.09 -1.62
CA ILE A 224 -15.72 -28.82 -1.50
C ILE A 224 -15.28 -27.85 -2.60
N LYS A 225 -15.59 -28.17 -3.86
CA LYS A 225 -15.21 -27.34 -5.02
C LYS A 225 -15.78 -25.93 -4.89
N TRP A 226 -17.03 -25.80 -4.48
CA TRP A 226 -17.69 -24.52 -4.28
C TRP A 226 -17.07 -23.74 -3.12
N PHE A 227 -16.81 -24.37 -1.96
CA PHE A 227 -16.16 -23.71 -0.83
C PHE A 227 -14.76 -23.18 -1.19
N PHE A 228 -13.93 -24.03 -1.79
CA PHE A 228 -12.60 -23.62 -2.24
C PHE A 228 -12.67 -22.62 -3.41
N SER A 229 -13.75 -22.60 -4.20
CA SER A 229 -13.98 -21.53 -5.19
C SER A 229 -14.25 -20.18 -4.53
N SER A 230 -14.99 -20.13 -3.42
CA SER A 230 -15.22 -18.90 -2.66
C SER A 230 -13.93 -18.40 -2.02
N ILE A 231 -13.14 -19.30 -1.41
CA ILE A 231 -11.81 -18.95 -0.88
C ILE A 231 -10.85 -18.51 -2.01
N SER A 232 -10.89 -19.17 -3.16
CA SER A 232 -10.14 -18.76 -4.36
C SER A 232 -10.56 -17.36 -4.84
N GLY A 233 -11.85 -17.03 -4.73
CA GLY A 233 -12.38 -15.67 -4.96
C GLY A 233 -11.75 -14.65 -4.02
N VAL A 234 -11.75 -14.91 -2.70
CA VAL A 234 -11.10 -14.04 -1.70
C VAL A 234 -9.61 -13.92 -2.01
N LYS A 235 -8.94 -15.03 -2.34
CA LYS A 235 -7.51 -15.06 -2.72
C LYS A 235 -7.22 -14.19 -3.94
N GLY A 236 -8.02 -14.31 -5.00
CA GLY A 236 -7.87 -13.50 -6.21
C GLY A 236 -7.95 -12.00 -5.91
N LYS A 237 -8.96 -11.59 -5.13
CA LYS A 237 -9.13 -10.20 -4.70
C LYS A 237 -8.02 -9.72 -3.76
N THR A 238 -7.57 -10.57 -2.84
CA THR A 238 -6.47 -10.23 -1.92
C THR A 238 -5.14 -10.08 -2.67
N LYS A 239 -4.89 -10.85 -3.74
CA LYS A 239 -3.70 -10.70 -4.58
C LYS A 239 -3.68 -9.37 -5.32
N GLU A 240 -4.80 -8.98 -5.92
CA GLU A 240 -4.93 -7.68 -6.61
C GLU A 240 -4.72 -6.53 -5.61
N PHE A 241 -5.39 -6.60 -4.45
CA PHE A 241 -5.17 -5.65 -3.37
C PHE A 241 -3.70 -5.62 -2.94
N THR A 242 -3.06 -6.77 -2.74
CA THR A 242 -1.65 -6.84 -2.29
C THR A 242 -0.70 -6.20 -3.30
N LYS A 243 -0.99 -6.33 -4.61
CA LYS A 243 -0.23 -5.65 -5.66
C LYS A 243 -0.35 -4.13 -5.51
N GLN A 244 -1.57 -3.61 -5.39
CA GLN A 244 -1.80 -2.17 -5.22
C GLN A 244 -1.25 -1.64 -3.89
N ALA A 245 -1.33 -2.43 -2.83
CA ALA A 245 -0.79 -2.08 -1.53
C ALA A 245 0.75 -2.01 -1.53
N ARG A 246 1.42 -2.85 -2.34
CA ARG A 246 2.87 -2.71 -2.60
C ARG A 246 3.22 -1.44 -3.37
N GLU A 247 2.33 -0.96 -4.25
CA GLU A 247 2.51 0.30 -4.97
C GLU A 247 2.22 1.51 -4.06
N LEU A 248 1.27 1.40 -3.13
CA LEU A 248 0.91 2.45 -2.17
C LEU A 248 1.94 2.58 -1.02
N SER A 249 2.53 1.48 -0.56
CA SER A 249 3.42 1.48 0.61
C SER A 249 4.63 2.44 0.49
N PRO A 250 5.34 2.51 -0.66
CA PRO A 250 6.37 3.52 -0.88
C PRO A 250 5.81 4.95 -0.80
N LYS A 251 4.65 5.22 -1.42
CA LYS A 251 4.01 6.55 -1.39
C LYS A 251 3.62 7.00 0.02
N LEU A 252 3.09 6.09 0.84
CA LEU A 252 2.79 6.36 2.26
C LEU A 252 4.08 6.63 3.06
N SER A 253 5.16 5.93 2.74
CA SER A 253 6.46 6.17 3.38
C SER A 253 7.06 7.51 2.97
N ASP A 254 6.89 7.89 1.70
CA ASP A 254 7.31 9.20 1.20
C ASP A 254 6.53 10.32 1.88
N LEU A 255 5.20 10.18 1.95
CA LEU A 255 4.35 11.15 2.64
C LEU A 255 4.73 11.28 4.13
N GLU A 256 4.96 10.17 4.84
CA GLU A 256 5.39 10.19 6.24
C GLU A 256 6.68 10.98 6.46
N ASN A 257 7.69 10.75 5.61
CA ASN A 257 8.97 11.47 5.67
C ASN A 257 8.80 12.96 5.36
N LEU A 258 7.94 13.29 4.39
CA LEU A 258 7.65 14.69 4.06
C LEU A 258 6.89 15.41 5.19
N LEU A 259 5.92 14.73 5.81
CA LEU A 259 5.20 15.25 6.98
C LEU A 259 6.14 15.45 8.18
N GLU A 260 7.12 14.56 8.37
CA GLU A 260 8.13 14.74 9.42
C GLU A 260 8.97 16.00 9.24
N LEU A 261 9.34 16.32 8.00
CA LEU A 261 10.05 17.56 7.68
C LEU A 261 9.16 18.79 7.88
N GLU A 262 7.89 18.72 7.51
CA GLU A 262 6.93 19.80 7.75
C GLU A 262 6.74 20.08 9.25
N ILE A 263 6.57 19.03 10.05
CA ILE A 263 6.48 19.15 11.51
C ILE A 263 7.73 19.81 12.07
N ALA A 264 8.92 19.41 11.60
CA ALA A 264 10.16 20.04 12.02
C ALA A 264 10.22 21.53 11.65
N GLN A 265 9.72 21.91 10.46
CA GLN A 265 9.65 23.31 10.04
C GLN A 265 8.71 24.13 10.93
N LEU A 266 7.50 23.61 11.23
CA LEU A 266 6.57 24.23 12.17
C LEU A 266 7.18 24.38 13.58
N GLN A 267 7.88 23.35 14.05
CA GLN A 267 8.57 23.38 15.34
C GLN A 267 9.69 24.42 15.36
N ALA A 268 10.39 24.63 14.25
CA ALA A 268 11.41 25.65 14.14
C ALA A 268 10.85 27.07 14.06
N TYR A 269 9.72 27.27 13.38
CA TYR A 269 8.96 28.53 13.45
C TYR A 269 8.58 28.84 14.90
N ALA A 270 8.16 27.82 15.66
CA ALA A 270 7.91 27.93 17.09
C ALA A 270 9.19 27.98 17.97
N SER A 271 10.39 28.05 17.38
CA SER A 271 11.69 28.06 18.07
C SER A 271 11.94 26.86 19.01
N LYS A 272 11.26 25.73 18.78
CA LYS A 272 11.41 24.49 19.55
C LYS A 272 12.62 23.66 19.12
N ILE A 273 13.01 23.75 17.85
CA ILE A 273 14.16 23.06 17.29
C ILE A 273 15.09 24.03 16.56
N LYS A 274 16.35 23.64 16.39
CA LYS A 274 17.35 24.49 15.74
C LYS A 274 17.28 24.39 14.22
N LYS A 275 17.68 25.44 13.50
CA LYS A 275 17.69 25.45 12.03
C LYS A 275 18.61 24.38 11.44
N GLU A 276 19.69 24.05 12.14
CA GLU A 276 20.60 22.98 11.74
C GLU A 276 19.91 21.61 11.74
N GLU A 277 19.01 21.35 12.72
CA GLU A 277 18.23 20.10 12.83
C GLU A 277 17.28 19.91 11.66
N ILE A 278 16.62 21.00 11.22
CA ILE A 278 15.79 21.00 10.01
C ILE A 278 16.62 20.73 8.77
N ALA A 279 17.80 21.35 8.64
CA ALA A 279 18.64 21.19 7.46
C ALA A 279 19.09 19.74 7.26
N ILE A 280 19.34 19.01 8.35
CA ILE A 280 19.67 17.58 8.32
C ILE A 280 18.46 16.76 7.89
N LEU A 281 17.27 17.02 8.47
CA LEU A 281 16.04 16.35 8.05
C LEU A 281 15.71 16.64 6.58
N GLY A 282 15.89 17.89 6.13
CA GLY A 282 15.76 18.29 4.74
C GLY A 282 16.73 17.54 3.83
N ALA A 283 17.99 17.38 4.22
CA ALA A 283 18.97 16.59 3.48
C ALA A 283 18.54 15.11 3.37
N ARG A 284 18.06 14.53 4.46
CA ARG A 284 17.56 13.14 4.49
C ARG A 284 16.35 12.95 3.57
N VAL A 285 15.35 13.81 3.68
CA VAL A 285 14.15 13.78 2.83
C VAL A 285 14.53 14.00 1.37
N SER A 286 15.45 14.93 1.10
CA SER A 286 15.90 15.21 -0.25
C SER A 286 16.62 14.03 -0.89
N ALA A 287 17.50 13.36 -0.14
CA ALA A 287 18.19 12.17 -0.61
C ALA A 287 17.26 10.97 -0.83
N THR A 288 16.18 10.89 -0.05
CA THR A 288 15.25 9.75 -0.10
C THR A 288 14.15 9.93 -1.15
N ILE A 289 13.70 11.17 -1.35
CA ILE A 289 12.46 11.47 -2.10
C ILE A 289 12.73 12.45 -3.23
N ILE A 290 13.19 13.67 -2.91
CA ILE A 290 13.26 14.78 -3.89
C ILE A 290 14.20 14.46 -5.05
N ILE A 291 15.43 14.03 -4.74
CA ILE A 291 16.46 13.76 -5.75
C ILE A 291 16.09 12.54 -6.62
N PRO A 292 15.65 11.39 -6.06
CA PRO A 292 15.12 10.29 -6.86
C PRO A 292 13.92 10.67 -7.74
N GLN A 293 12.95 11.42 -7.21
CA GLN A 293 11.80 11.88 -7.98
C GLN A 293 12.21 12.84 -9.11
N LEU A 294 13.14 13.75 -8.85
CA LEU A 294 13.69 14.64 -9.86
C LEU A 294 14.36 13.87 -11.00
N LYS A 295 15.16 12.85 -10.67
CA LYS A 295 15.74 11.94 -11.66
C LYS A 295 14.68 11.27 -12.50
N ASN A 296 13.71 10.62 -11.87
CA ASN A 296 12.65 9.90 -12.55
C ASN A 296 11.83 10.83 -13.45
N ARG A 297 11.55 12.06 -12.99
CA ARG A 297 10.84 13.07 -13.77
C ARG A 297 11.61 13.48 -15.01
N ILE A 298 12.92 13.73 -14.89
CA ILE A 298 13.79 14.05 -16.03
C ILE A 298 13.83 12.89 -17.03
N ASP A 299 14.04 11.66 -16.55
CA ASP A 299 14.14 10.47 -17.40
C ASP A 299 12.79 10.19 -18.11
N SER A 300 11.67 10.36 -17.41
CA SER A 300 10.32 10.20 -17.99
C SER A 300 10.02 11.26 -19.03
N CYS A 301 10.31 12.53 -18.76
CA CYS A 301 10.12 13.60 -19.75
C CYS A 301 10.97 13.39 -21.01
N ARG A 302 12.24 12.96 -20.85
CA ARG A 302 13.11 12.63 -21.99
C ARG A 302 12.52 11.51 -22.84
N LYS A 303 11.99 10.47 -22.20
CA LYS A 303 11.35 9.34 -22.88
C LYS A 303 10.06 9.77 -23.59
N GLU A 304 9.17 10.49 -22.92
CA GLU A 304 7.91 10.96 -23.51
C GLU A 304 8.15 11.88 -24.71
N ILE A 305 9.13 12.79 -24.65
CA ILE A 305 9.49 13.64 -25.79
C ILE A 305 9.95 12.77 -26.97
N LEU A 306 10.75 11.73 -26.74
CA LEU A 306 11.15 10.79 -27.78
C LEU A 306 9.92 10.05 -28.36
N ASP A 307 9.04 9.55 -27.50
CA ASP A 307 7.83 8.83 -27.91
C ASP A 307 6.89 9.74 -28.75
N PHE A 308 6.64 10.99 -28.34
CA PHE A 308 5.83 11.93 -29.11
C PHE A 308 6.44 12.33 -30.45
N ASN A 309 7.76 12.50 -30.51
CA ASN A 309 8.45 12.73 -31.78
C ASN A 309 8.27 11.52 -32.73
N ASN A 310 8.42 10.30 -32.22
CA ASN A 310 8.20 9.08 -33.00
C ASN A 310 6.74 8.96 -33.45
N TYR A 311 5.77 9.32 -32.62
CA TYR A 311 4.36 9.33 -32.99
C TYR A 311 4.07 10.33 -34.10
N LEU A 312 4.65 11.53 -34.04
CA LEU A 312 4.51 12.53 -35.10
C LEU A 312 5.16 12.08 -36.42
N GLU A 313 6.32 11.44 -36.38
CA GLU A 313 6.99 10.90 -37.57
C GLU A 313 6.18 9.77 -38.22
N ASN A 314 5.68 8.83 -37.41
CA ASN A 314 4.82 7.75 -37.88
C ASN A 314 3.49 8.30 -38.44
N LEU A 315 2.88 9.27 -37.76
CA LEU A 315 1.63 9.91 -38.18
C LEU A 315 1.81 10.65 -39.52
N ASN A 316 2.94 11.32 -39.72
CA ASN A 316 3.30 11.93 -41.01
C ASN A 316 3.45 10.87 -42.10
N SER A 317 4.14 9.77 -41.82
CA SER A 317 4.35 8.67 -42.77
C SER A 317 3.04 8.02 -43.20
N GLU A 318 2.13 7.77 -42.25
CA GLU A 318 0.80 7.18 -42.55
C GLU A 318 -0.11 8.15 -43.33
N ARG A 319 0.03 9.46 -43.12
CA ARG A 319 -0.62 10.49 -43.94
C ARG A 319 -0.09 10.49 -45.37
N GLU A 320 1.24 10.45 -45.55
CA GLU A 320 1.87 10.39 -46.88
C GLU A 320 1.46 9.13 -47.65
N ASN A 321 1.27 8.01 -46.95
CA ASN A 321 0.75 6.76 -47.50
C ASN A 321 -0.78 6.76 -47.71
N GLN A 322 -1.47 7.86 -47.42
CA GLN A 322 -2.93 8.02 -47.54
C GLN A 322 -3.75 7.04 -46.68
N ASN A 323 -3.15 6.46 -45.64
CA ASN A 323 -3.82 5.54 -44.72
C ASN A 323 -4.67 6.29 -43.67
N ILE A 324 -4.42 7.59 -43.48
CA ILE A 324 -5.12 8.45 -42.52
C ILE A 324 -5.62 9.71 -43.25
N SER A 325 -6.85 10.13 -42.95
CA SER A 325 -7.42 11.36 -43.52
C SER A 325 -6.76 12.62 -42.92
N GLU A 326 -6.74 13.70 -43.69
CA GLU A 326 -6.17 14.99 -43.28
C GLU A 326 -6.77 15.51 -41.96
N GLN A 327 -8.09 15.35 -41.77
CA GLN A 327 -8.77 15.81 -40.56
C GLN A 327 -8.31 15.05 -39.31
N ILE A 328 -8.14 13.73 -39.40
CA ILE A 328 -7.65 12.91 -38.28
C ILE A 328 -6.18 13.23 -38.00
N TYR A 329 -5.39 13.43 -39.06
CA TYR A 329 -4.00 13.87 -38.95
C TYR A 329 -3.89 15.19 -38.19
N GLU A 330 -4.65 16.22 -38.56
CA GLU A 330 -4.58 17.54 -37.91
C GLU A 330 -4.93 17.47 -36.42
N ILE A 331 -5.95 16.68 -36.04
CA ILE A 331 -6.35 16.50 -34.63
C ILE A 331 -5.20 15.87 -33.83
N LEU A 332 -4.70 14.71 -34.27
CA LEU A 332 -3.65 13.98 -33.54
C LEU A 332 -2.31 14.72 -33.55
N ALA A 333 -1.96 15.38 -34.66
CA ALA A 333 -0.73 16.15 -34.76
C ALA A 333 -0.73 17.35 -33.80
N ASN A 334 -1.88 18.02 -33.63
CA ASN A 334 -2.00 19.10 -32.63
C ASN A 334 -1.93 18.54 -31.20
N GLU A 335 -2.62 17.45 -30.89
CA GLU A 335 -2.56 16.80 -29.58
C GLU A 335 -1.12 16.40 -29.20
N TYR A 336 -0.36 15.80 -30.13
CA TYR A 336 1.02 15.40 -29.89
C TYR A 336 1.97 16.61 -29.78
N LYS A 337 1.73 17.69 -30.52
CA LYS A 337 2.52 18.93 -30.40
C LYS A 337 2.28 19.62 -29.06
N ASP A 338 1.03 19.73 -28.63
CA ASP A 338 0.66 20.32 -27.33
C ASP A 338 1.25 19.50 -26.16
N ALA A 339 1.19 18.17 -26.25
CA ALA A 339 1.83 17.27 -25.29
C ALA A 339 3.36 17.44 -25.28
N LEU A 340 3.99 17.52 -26.45
CA LEU A 340 5.43 17.73 -26.58
C LEU A 340 5.88 19.07 -26.00
N GLU A 341 5.12 20.16 -26.23
CA GLU A 341 5.38 21.47 -25.62
C GLU A 341 5.27 21.39 -24.10
N THR A 342 4.21 20.76 -23.59
CA THR A 342 3.97 20.60 -22.15
C THR A 342 5.11 19.82 -21.48
N THR A 343 5.49 18.67 -22.04
CA THR A 343 6.56 17.82 -21.51
C THR A 343 7.93 18.50 -21.64
N SER A 344 8.19 19.24 -22.73
CA SER A 344 9.44 20.00 -22.91
C SER A 344 9.59 21.14 -21.90
N ASN A 345 8.49 21.82 -21.60
CA ASN A 345 8.44 22.84 -20.54
C ASN A 345 8.70 22.23 -19.15
N LEU A 346 8.14 21.05 -18.87
CA LEU A 346 8.38 20.33 -17.62
C LEU A 346 9.84 19.84 -17.51
N LEU A 347 10.42 19.33 -18.61
CA LEU A 347 11.83 18.94 -18.67
C LEU A 347 12.75 20.12 -18.37
N SER A 348 12.51 21.27 -19.01
CA SER A 348 13.30 22.48 -18.81
C SER A 348 13.28 22.97 -17.37
N LYS A 349 12.09 22.97 -16.74
CA LYS A 349 11.94 23.30 -15.30
C LYS A 349 12.68 22.29 -14.41
N SER A 350 12.61 21.00 -14.75
CA SER A 350 13.28 19.94 -13.99
C SER A 350 14.81 20.04 -14.10
N LEU A 351 15.34 20.34 -15.28
CA LEU A 351 16.77 20.56 -15.47
C LEU A 351 17.27 21.78 -14.70
N ALA A 352 16.50 22.88 -14.68
CA ALA A 352 16.83 24.04 -13.86
C ALA A 352 16.88 23.71 -12.35
N GLU A 353 15.95 22.86 -11.87
CA GLU A 353 15.98 22.35 -10.49
C GLU A 353 17.20 21.46 -10.24
N ALA A 354 17.57 20.59 -11.19
CA ALA A 354 18.78 19.77 -11.09
C ALA A 354 20.06 20.61 -11.01
N GLU A 355 20.16 21.70 -11.77
CA GLU A 355 21.27 22.64 -11.68
C GLU A 355 21.34 23.37 -10.33
N LEU A 356 20.20 23.63 -9.69
CA LEU A 356 20.18 24.14 -8.32
C LEU A 356 20.73 23.09 -7.33
N TRP A 357 20.31 21.83 -7.46
CA TRP A 357 20.82 20.72 -6.64
C TRP A 357 22.33 20.50 -6.81
N LYS A 358 22.86 20.61 -8.04
CA LYS A 358 24.30 20.54 -8.32
C LYS A 358 25.09 21.66 -7.64
N ARG A 359 24.59 22.89 -7.72
CA ARG A 359 25.30 24.07 -7.18
C ARG A 359 25.24 24.16 -5.67
N GLU A 360 24.08 23.88 -5.07
CA GLU A 360 23.83 24.18 -3.66
C GLU A 360 23.48 22.94 -2.83
N GLY A 361 22.80 21.97 -3.43
CA GLY A 361 22.36 20.75 -2.75
C GLY A 361 23.50 19.81 -2.36
N VAL A 362 24.61 19.80 -3.11
CA VAL A 362 25.79 18.99 -2.78
C VAL A 362 26.36 19.37 -1.41
N VAL A 363 26.44 20.66 -1.09
CA VAL A 363 26.96 21.15 0.20
C VAL A 363 26.03 20.75 1.34
N LEU A 364 24.71 20.79 1.12
CA LEU A 364 23.71 20.34 2.09
C LEU A 364 23.89 18.85 2.43
N LEU A 365 24.04 18.00 1.42
CA LEU A 365 24.25 16.57 1.61
C LEU A 365 25.60 16.27 2.28
N GLU A 366 26.66 16.99 1.91
CA GLU A 366 27.98 16.88 2.55
C GLU A 366 27.92 17.18 4.06
N ASN A 367 27.23 18.26 4.43
CA ASN A 367 27.06 18.65 5.84
C ASN A 367 26.29 17.57 6.62
N ALA A 368 25.25 16.98 6.02
CA ALA A 368 24.49 15.89 6.64
C ALA A 368 25.35 14.62 6.81
N ILE A 369 26.17 14.27 5.82
CA ILE A 369 27.12 13.14 5.90
C ILE A 369 28.15 13.37 7.02
N GLN A 370 28.73 14.57 7.10
CA GLN A 370 29.70 14.91 8.13
C GLN A 370 29.09 14.79 9.53
N LEU A 371 27.84 15.23 9.71
CA LEU A 371 27.17 15.11 10.98
C LEU A 371 26.83 13.67 11.35
N ALA A 372 26.32 12.87 10.41
CA ALA A 372 26.05 11.46 10.66
C ALA A 372 27.34 10.70 11.05
N ASN A 373 28.47 11.02 10.42
CA ASN A 373 29.79 10.51 10.80
C ASN A 373 30.19 10.94 12.21
N LYS A 374 30.00 12.22 12.56
CA LYS A 374 30.25 12.73 13.91
C LYS A 374 29.38 12.01 14.96
N GLU A 375 28.13 11.71 14.64
CA GLU A 375 27.23 10.96 15.53
C GLU A 375 27.69 9.50 15.72
N LEU A 376 28.16 8.84 14.65
CA LEU A 376 28.80 7.54 14.75
C LEU A 376 30.03 7.56 15.67
N GLU A 377 30.88 8.59 15.56
CA GLU A 377 32.03 8.77 16.46
C GLU A 377 31.59 8.99 17.91
N ILE A 378 30.56 9.79 18.14
CA ILE A 378 29.99 10.00 19.49
C ILE A 378 29.46 8.68 20.06
N ILE A 379 28.75 7.87 19.27
CA ILE A 379 28.25 6.56 19.72
C ILE A 379 29.41 5.63 20.06
N ARG A 380 30.47 5.59 19.24
CA ARG A 380 31.69 4.81 19.52
C ARG A 380 32.35 5.29 20.81
N ALA A 381 32.50 6.61 20.99
CA ALA A 381 33.09 7.20 22.20
C ALA A 381 32.25 6.88 23.45
N ARG A 382 30.91 7.01 23.37
CA ARG A 382 29.98 6.64 24.45
C ARG A 382 30.00 5.16 24.78
N LYS A 383 30.27 4.30 23.79
CA LYS A 383 30.47 2.87 24.02
C LYS A 383 31.79 2.63 24.76
N LEU A 384 32.88 3.23 24.30
CA LEU A 384 34.22 3.09 24.91
C LEU A 384 34.28 3.65 26.34
N SER A 385 33.54 4.73 26.62
CA SER A 385 33.43 5.30 27.97
C SER A 385 32.48 4.53 28.90
N GLY A 386 31.85 3.46 28.42
CA GLY A 386 30.93 2.64 29.22
C GLY A 386 29.55 3.27 29.47
N GLN A 387 29.23 4.41 28.84
CA GLN A 387 27.92 5.05 28.95
C GLN A 387 26.82 4.24 28.24
N ILE A 388 27.15 3.55 27.14
CA ILE A 388 26.22 2.60 26.49
C ILE A 388 26.65 1.17 26.81
N LYS A 389 25.86 0.49 27.62
CA LYS A 389 26.13 -0.90 28.04
C LYS A 389 25.65 -1.90 27.00
N ASP A 390 24.47 -1.66 26.43
CA ASP A 390 23.84 -2.55 25.45
C ASP A 390 24.56 -2.49 24.09
N MET A 391 25.09 -3.63 23.65
CA MET A 391 25.73 -3.75 22.33
C MET A 391 24.72 -3.78 21.18
N GLU A 392 23.51 -4.26 21.40
CA GLU A 392 22.50 -4.32 20.34
C GLU A 392 21.96 -2.93 20.02
N GLU A 393 21.78 -2.07 21.02
CA GLU A 393 21.47 -0.66 20.81
C GLU A 393 22.55 0.05 19.96
N VAL A 394 23.83 -0.16 20.27
CA VAL A 394 24.95 0.42 19.49
C VAL A 394 24.94 -0.10 18.06
N LYS A 395 24.78 -1.41 17.85
CA LYS A 395 24.71 -1.99 16.51
C LYS A 395 23.54 -1.44 15.71
N LYS A 396 22.34 -1.36 16.31
CA LYS A 396 21.13 -0.85 15.66
C LYS A 396 21.30 0.61 15.24
N LYS A 397 21.76 1.48 16.15
CA LYS A 397 22.01 2.90 15.85
C LYS A 397 23.10 3.08 14.81
N SER A 398 24.21 2.35 14.94
CA SER A 398 25.31 2.42 13.97
C SER A 398 24.88 1.95 12.58
N LYS A 399 24.08 0.88 12.49
CA LYS A 399 23.52 0.42 11.23
C LYS A 399 22.63 1.49 10.60
N SER A 400 21.72 2.08 11.37
CA SER A 400 20.82 3.13 10.89
C SER A 400 21.58 4.34 10.31
N LEU A 401 22.61 4.82 11.01
CA LEU A 401 23.44 5.95 10.57
C LEU A 401 24.29 5.61 9.35
N ASN A 402 24.87 4.40 9.28
CA ASN A 402 25.59 3.96 8.09
C ASN A 402 24.67 3.85 6.86
N ASP A 403 23.45 3.33 7.04
CA ASP A 403 22.47 3.25 5.97
C ASP A 403 22.03 4.66 5.51
N GLU A 404 21.97 5.63 6.43
CA GLU A 404 21.71 7.03 6.11
C GLU A 404 22.86 7.68 5.32
N ILE A 405 24.11 7.49 5.75
CA ILE A 405 25.30 7.98 5.03
C ILE A 405 25.29 7.45 3.59
N ARG A 406 25.08 6.14 3.40
CA ARG A 406 25.00 5.53 2.08
C ARG A 406 23.89 6.13 1.21
N ARG A 407 22.73 6.45 1.78
CA ARG A 407 21.64 7.12 1.05
C ARG A 407 22.04 8.53 0.62
N LEU A 408 22.66 9.30 1.50
CA LEU A 408 23.13 10.66 1.20
C LEU A 408 24.24 10.64 0.12
N GLU A 409 25.18 9.71 0.21
CA GLU A 409 26.23 9.50 -0.80
C GLU A 409 25.64 9.13 -2.16
N LYS A 410 24.72 8.16 -2.19
CA LYS A 410 24.00 7.78 -3.42
C LYS A 410 23.24 8.96 -4.03
N ALA A 411 22.63 9.80 -3.21
CA ALA A 411 21.94 10.99 -3.70
C ALA A 411 22.90 12.00 -4.35
N ARG A 412 24.12 12.15 -3.83
CA ARG A 412 25.18 12.97 -4.47
C ARG A 412 25.62 12.39 -5.81
N GLU A 413 25.77 11.07 -5.90
CA GLU A 413 26.07 10.39 -7.17
C GLU A 413 24.95 10.64 -8.18
N VAL A 414 23.69 10.52 -7.75
CA VAL A 414 22.52 10.80 -8.60
C VAL A 414 22.55 12.25 -9.09
N ILE A 415 22.73 13.24 -8.23
CA ILE A 415 22.83 14.66 -8.62
C ILE A 415 23.92 14.87 -9.68
N SER A 416 25.05 14.19 -9.53
CA SER A 416 26.17 14.28 -10.49
C SER A 416 25.82 13.70 -11.86
N SER A 417 24.84 12.79 -11.93
CA SER A 417 24.37 12.13 -13.15
C SER A 417 23.16 12.79 -13.83
N LEU A 418 22.50 13.74 -13.15
CA LEU A 418 21.37 14.53 -13.71
C LEU A 418 21.89 15.51 -14.76
#